data_AF-A0A7J2PKK8-F1
#
_entry.id   AF-A0A7J2PKK8-F1
#
_cell.length_a   1.000
_cell.length_b   1.000
_cell.length_c   1.000
_cell.angle_alpha   90.00
_cell.angle_beta   90.00
_cell.angle_gamma   90.00
#
_symmetry.space_group_name_H-M   'P 1'
#
loop_
_entity.id
_entity.type
_entity.pdbx_description
1 polymer ?
#
loop_
_entity_poly.entity_id
_entity_poly.type
_entity_poly.pdbx_seq_one_letter_code
_entity_poly.pdbx_strand_id
1 'polypeptide(L)'
;MQNTLADEGYPVPKAHLICTDKSILGGAFIIMDFLPGEQMMTATENVPELLGKTHSKLHRIDPKALIKSFKKQGFNKRQYQFRKRFDNDLKAAKKSELPWVINTAEWLI
;
A
#
# COMPACT_ATOMS: atom_id res chain seq x y z
N MET A 1 2.85 -1.06 9.16
CA MET A 1 2.82 -1.91 7.93
C MET A 1 4.22 -2.14 7.39
N GLN A 2 4.97 -1.08 7.07
CA GLN A 2 6.31 -1.11 6.46
C GLN A 2 7.27 -2.12 7.12
N ASN A 3 7.46 -2.04 8.44
CA ASN A 3 8.39 -2.94 9.13
C ASN A 3 7.97 -4.40 9.07
N THR A 4 6.66 -4.68 9.07
CA THR A 4 6.15 -6.05 8.92
C THR A 4 6.51 -6.62 7.55
N LEU A 5 6.49 -5.82 6.48
CA LEU A 5 6.96 -6.27 5.17
C LEU A 5 8.47 -6.54 5.17
N ALA A 6 9.26 -5.67 5.81
CA ALA A 6 10.70 -5.88 5.94
C ALA A 6 11.04 -7.14 6.74
N ASP A 7 10.29 -7.42 7.82
CA ASP A 7 10.47 -8.63 8.64
C ASP A 7 10.11 -9.91 7.88
N GLU A 8 9.18 -9.83 6.92
CA GLU A 8 8.84 -10.91 5.96
C GLU A 8 9.85 -11.01 4.80
N GLY A 9 10.96 -10.26 4.83
CA GLY A 9 12.02 -10.30 3.83
C GLY A 9 11.70 -9.56 2.53
N TYR A 10 10.64 -8.74 2.49
CA TYR A 10 10.31 -7.92 1.34
C TYR A 10 11.22 -6.68 1.27
N PRO A 11 11.73 -6.28 0.09
CA PRO A 11 12.73 -5.23 -0.05
C PRO A 11 12.09 -3.83 0.10
N VAL A 12 11.86 -3.43 1.35
CA VAL A 12 11.37 -2.11 1.72
C VAL A 12 12.23 -1.51 2.84
N PRO A 13 12.37 -0.18 2.91
CA PRO A 13 13.13 0.45 3.98
C PRO A 13 12.42 0.24 5.33
N LYS A 14 13.17 -0.05 6.40
CA LYS A 14 12.59 -0.11 7.74
C LYS A 14 12.33 1.29 8.24
N ALA A 15 11.17 1.49 8.86
CA ALA A 15 10.85 2.70 9.58
C ALA A 15 11.36 2.62 11.03
N HIS A 16 12.12 3.64 11.43
CA HIS A 16 12.70 3.76 12.78
C HIS A 16 11.81 4.59 13.70
N LEU A 17 11.17 5.63 13.17
CA LEU A 17 10.33 6.54 13.93
C LEU A 17 9.14 7.02 13.10
N ILE A 18 7.97 7.08 13.72
CA ILE A 18 6.80 7.79 13.19
C ILE A 18 6.45 8.87 14.22
N CYS A 19 6.46 10.14 13.79
CA CYS A 19 6.03 11.26 14.62
C CYS A 19 4.72 11.82 14.08
N THR A 20 3.68 11.80 14.91
CA THR A 20 2.37 12.41 14.60
C THR A 20 2.19 13.78 15.24
N ASP A 21 3.12 14.20 16.09
CA ASP A 21 3.12 15.52 16.70
C ASP A 21 3.58 16.57 15.67
N LYS A 22 2.60 17.35 15.19
CA LYS A 22 2.82 18.37 14.18
C LYS A 22 3.60 19.58 14.71
N SER A 23 3.75 19.74 16.02
CA SER A 23 4.48 20.87 16.60
C SER A 23 5.98 20.81 16.34
N ILE A 24 6.53 19.63 16.05
CA ILE A 24 7.98 19.41 15.90
C ILE A 24 8.50 19.92 14.54
N LEU A 25 7.83 19.56 13.43
CA LEU A 25 8.26 19.92 12.06
C LEU A 25 7.14 20.52 11.21
N GLY A 26 6.04 20.98 11.81
CA GLY A 26 4.89 21.52 11.10
C GLY A 26 4.00 20.46 10.43
N GLY A 27 4.31 19.17 10.58
CA GLY A 27 3.57 18.07 9.98
C GLY A 27 3.95 16.72 10.58
N ALA A 28 3.18 15.68 10.26
CA ALA A 28 3.55 14.31 10.61
C ALA A 28 4.69 13.83 9.70
N PHE A 29 5.65 13.09 10.25
CA PHE A 29 6.82 12.61 9.50
C PHE A 29 7.24 11.21 9.93
N ILE A 30 8.08 10.59 9.11
CA ILE A 30 8.63 9.26 9.32
C ILE A 30 10.14 9.28 9.03
N ILE A 31 10.91 8.57 9.86
CA ILE A 31 12.35 8.33 9.64
C ILE A 31 12.52 6.87 9.26
N MET A 32 13.26 6.60 8.19
CA MET A 32 13.46 5.25 7.65
C MET A 32 14.89 5.04 7.18
N ASP A 33 15.24 3.78 6.88
CA ASP A 33 16.48 3.44 6.16
C ASP A 33 16.58 4.20 4.84
N PHE A 34 17.79 4.70 4.55
CA PHE A 34 18.15 5.16 3.22
C PHE A 34 18.59 3.97 2.38
N LEU A 35 17.89 3.71 1.28
CA LEU A 35 18.25 2.66 0.33
C LEU A 35 18.94 3.30 -0.88
N PRO A 36 20.26 3.10 -1.07
CA PRO A 36 20.93 3.55 -2.29
C PRO A 36 20.42 2.75 -3.48
N GLY A 37 20.19 3.42 -4.60
CA GLY A 37 19.72 2.78 -5.83
C GLY A 37 19.27 3.79 -6.87
N GLU A 38 18.87 3.27 -8.03
CA GLU A 38 18.33 4.07 -9.12
C GLU A 38 16.81 4.11 -9.07
N GLN A 39 16.23 5.25 -9.46
CA GLN A 39 14.80 5.33 -9.64
C GLN A 39 14.39 4.51 -10.85
N MET A 40 13.24 3.85 -10.75
CA MET A 40 12.70 3.03 -11.83
C MET A 40 12.61 3.77 -13.17
N MET A 41 12.32 5.07 -13.16
CA MET A 41 12.21 5.91 -14.36
C MET A 41 13.55 6.13 -15.08
N THR A 42 14.65 5.98 -14.37
CA THR A 42 16.02 6.15 -14.90
C THR A 42 16.78 4.83 -15.01
N ALA A 43 16.18 3.74 -14.56
CA ALA A 43 16.80 2.43 -14.57
C ALA A 43 17.00 1.94 -16.01
N THR A 44 18.18 1.42 -16.30
CA THR A 44 18.53 0.84 -17.61
C THR A 44 18.26 -0.66 -17.70
N GLU A 45 17.90 -1.28 -16.57
CA GLU A 45 17.58 -2.70 -16.47
C GLU A 45 16.22 -3.06 -17.09
N ASN A 46 15.94 -4.37 -17.24
CA ASN A 46 14.63 -4.87 -17.65
C ASN A 46 13.57 -4.66 -16.54
N VAL A 47 13.11 -3.43 -16.40
CA VAL A 47 12.15 -2.98 -15.39
C VAL A 47 10.88 -3.84 -15.34
N PRO A 48 10.23 -4.22 -16.47
CA PRO A 48 9.04 -5.07 -16.42
C PRO A 48 9.26 -6.42 -15.72
N GLU A 49 10.38 -7.09 -16.00
CA GLU A 49 10.70 -8.37 -15.36
C GLU A 49 10.99 -8.20 -13.86
N LEU A 50 11.74 -7.16 -13.50
CA LEU A 50 12.04 -6.83 -12.11
C LEU A 50 10.75 -6.54 -11.32
N LEU A 51 9.83 -5.76 -11.90
CA LEU A 51 8.52 -5.49 -11.31
C LEU A 51 7.69 -6.75 -11.16
N GLY A 52 7.63 -7.60 -12.19
CA GLY A 52 6.89 -8.87 -12.14
C GLY A 52 7.41 -9.79 -11.03
N LYS A 53 8.73 -9.95 -10.92
CA LYS A 53 9.36 -10.74 -9.85
C LYS A 53 9.09 -10.15 -8.47
N THR A 54 9.20 -8.82 -8.32
CA THR A 54 8.97 -8.13 -7.05
C THR A 54 7.51 -8.23 -6.60
N HIS A 55 6.57 -8.03 -7.53
CA HIS A 55 5.14 -8.20 -7.28
C HIS A 55 4.78 -9.64 -6.91
N SER A 56 5.37 -10.62 -7.59
CA SER A 56 5.22 -12.04 -7.24
C SER A 56 5.72 -12.36 -5.83
N LYS A 57 6.84 -11.75 -5.39
CA LYS A 57 7.31 -11.88 -3.99
C LYS A 57 6.32 -11.29 -3.00
N LEU A 58 5.75 -10.12 -3.29
CA LEU A 58 4.73 -9.50 -2.42
C LEU A 58 3.51 -10.41 -2.24
N HIS A 59 3.04 -11.05 -3.32
CA HIS A 59 1.89 -11.96 -3.28
C HIS A 59 2.15 -13.26 -2.50
N ARG A 60 3.41 -13.61 -2.23
CA ARG A 60 3.78 -14.81 -1.47
C ARG A 60 3.86 -14.58 0.04
N ILE A 61 3.82 -13.32 0.51
CA ILE A 61 3.86 -12.99 1.94
C ILE A 61 2.56 -13.47 2.60
N ASP A 62 2.66 -14.08 3.79
CA ASP A 62 1.47 -14.49 4.55
C ASP A 62 0.70 -13.23 5.00
N PRO A 63 -0.53 -13.00 4.51
CA PRO A 63 -1.30 -11.83 4.89
C PRO A 63 -1.64 -11.79 6.38
N LYS A 64 -1.56 -12.92 7.13
CA LYS A 64 -1.83 -12.96 8.57
C LYS A 64 -0.88 -12.06 9.37
N ALA A 65 0.40 -12.01 9.00
CA ALA A 65 1.38 -11.16 9.67
C ALA A 65 1.01 -9.68 9.55
N LEU A 66 0.68 -9.25 8.33
CA LEU A 66 0.18 -7.91 8.02
C LEU A 66 -1.14 -7.60 8.75
N ILE A 67 -2.10 -8.51 8.73
CA ILE A 67 -3.39 -8.36 9.42
C ILE A 67 -3.18 -8.22 10.94
N LYS A 68 -2.30 -9.01 11.55
CA LYS A 68 -1.95 -8.93 12.97
C LYS A 68 -1.32 -7.58 13.30
N SER A 69 -0.40 -7.11 12.45
CA SER A 69 0.23 -5.80 12.56
C SER A 69 -0.79 -4.65 12.50
N PHE A 70 -1.71 -4.69 11.53
CA PHE A 70 -2.78 -3.70 11.41
C PHE A 70 -3.69 -3.65 12.64
N LYS A 71 -4.10 -4.81 13.15
CA LYS A 71 -4.89 -4.88 14.39
C LYS A 71 -4.16 -4.27 15.58
N LYS A 72 -2.85 -4.53 15.73
CA LYS A 72 -2.01 -3.94 16.79
C LYS A 72 -1.94 -2.40 16.69
N GLN A 73 -1.98 -1.87 15.47
CA GLN A 73 -2.04 -0.42 15.19
C GLN A 73 -3.46 0.16 15.29
N GLY A 74 -4.46 -0.61 15.71
CA GLY A 74 -5.84 -0.14 15.89
C GLY A 74 -6.69 -0.14 14.61
N PHE A 75 -6.20 -0.67 13.49
CA PHE A 75 -6.99 -0.76 12.26
C PHE A 75 -8.04 -1.89 12.34
N ASN A 76 -9.27 -1.55 11.97
CA ASN A 76 -10.37 -2.49 11.84
C ASN A 76 -10.27 -3.27 10.51
N LYS A 77 -10.65 -4.56 10.50
CA LYS A 77 -10.78 -5.39 9.29
C LYS A 77 -11.50 -4.69 8.13
N ARG A 78 -12.54 -3.92 8.45
CA ARG A 78 -13.33 -3.18 7.46
C ARG A 78 -12.56 -2.10 6.70
N GLN A 79 -11.39 -1.67 7.21
CA GLN A 79 -10.58 -0.61 6.59
C GLN A 79 -9.61 -1.11 5.52
N TYR A 80 -9.33 -2.41 5.47
CA TYR A 80 -8.41 -3.02 4.48
C TYR A 80 -9.06 -4.16 3.69
N GLN A 81 -10.36 -4.37 3.83
CA GLN A 81 -11.11 -5.32 3.02
C GLN A 81 -11.47 -4.72 1.66
N PHE A 82 -11.11 -5.43 0.60
CA PHE A 82 -11.38 -5.03 -0.78
C PHE A 82 -12.84 -4.66 -1.01
N ARG A 83 -13.80 -5.53 -0.63
CA ARG A 83 -15.24 -5.30 -0.86
C ARG A 83 -15.73 -3.95 -0.34
N LYS A 84 -15.40 -3.59 0.89
CA LYS A 84 -15.88 -2.32 1.47
C LYS A 84 -15.19 -1.10 0.85
N ARG A 85 -13.91 -1.22 0.49
CA ARG A 85 -13.19 -0.16 -0.23
C ARG A 85 -13.82 0.06 -1.60
N PHE A 86 -14.06 -1.03 -2.31
CA PHE A 86 -14.75 -1.04 -3.59
C PHE A 86 -16.17 -0.46 -3.50
N ASP A 87 -16.97 -0.80 -2.49
CA ASP A 87 -18.29 -0.19 -2.28
C ASP A 87 -18.22 1.33 -2.09
N ASN A 88 -17.21 1.82 -1.36
CA ASN A 88 -16.99 3.25 -1.19
C ASN A 88 -16.56 3.92 -2.49
N ASP A 89 -15.66 3.28 -3.24
CA ASP A 89 -15.18 3.75 -4.54
C ASP A 89 -16.34 3.81 -5.54
N LEU A 90 -17.25 2.83 -5.53
CA LEU A 90 -18.49 2.84 -6.32
C LEU A 90 -19.45 3.96 -5.92
N LYS A 91 -19.63 4.20 -4.63
CA LYS A 91 -20.45 5.34 -4.16
C LYS A 91 -19.87 6.68 -4.58
N ALA A 92 -18.54 6.80 -4.61
CA ALA A 92 -17.86 7.99 -5.12
C ALA A 92 -18.03 8.11 -6.64
N ALA A 93 -17.87 7.01 -7.38
CA ALA A 93 -18.09 6.97 -8.83
C ALA A 93 -19.53 7.32 -9.23
N LYS A 94 -20.53 6.93 -8.43
CA LYS A 94 -21.95 7.35 -8.59
C LYS A 94 -22.17 8.86 -8.52
N LYS A 95 -21.23 9.60 -7.91
CA LYS A 95 -21.23 11.05 -7.85
C LYS A 95 -20.29 11.69 -8.88
N SER A 96 -19.59 10.87 -9.66
CA SER A 96 -18.66 11.33 -10.69
C SER A 96 -19.38 11.54 -12.03
N GLU A 97 -18.82 12.41 -12.87
CA GLU A 97 -19.29 12.64 -14.24
C GLU A 97 -18.81 11.56 -15.23
N LEU A 98 -18.46 10.36 -14.74
CA LEU A 98 -17.98 9.24 -15.56
C LEU A 98 -18.95 8.05 -15.49
N PRO A 99 -20.10 8.10 -16.20
CA PRO A 99 -21.14 7.06 -16.13
C PRO A 99 -20.65 5.65 -16.44
N TRP A 100 -19.65 5.52 -17.32
CA TRP A 100 -19.11 4.24 -17.77
C TRP A 100 -18.42 3.44 -16.65
N VAL A 101 -17.93 4.11 -15.60
CA VAL A 101 -17.28 3.43 -14.45
C VAL A 101 -18.29 2.57 -13.71
N ILE A 102 -19.52 3.07 -13.53
CA ILE A 102 -20.59 2.35 -12.83
C ILE A 102 -21.06 1.17 -13.68
N ASN A 103 -21.29 1.39 -14.97
CA ASN A 103 -21.71 0.34 -15.90
C ASN A 103 -20.69 -0.80 -15.95
N THR A 104 -19.40 -0.46 -15.97
CA THR A 104 -18.32 -1.46 -15.99
C THR A 104 -18.24 -2.22 -14.68
N ALA A 105 -18.40 -1.53 -13.55
CA ALA A 105 -18.42 -2.20 -12.25
C ALA A 105 -19.63 -3.12 -12.07
N GLU A 106 -20.83 -2.70 -12.51
CA GLU A 106 -22.03 -3.54 -12.48
C GLU A 106 -21.90 -4.77 -13.38
N TRP A 107 -21.13 -4.69 -14.48
CA TRP A 107 -20.88 -5.84 -15.34
C TRP A 107 -19.92 -6.88 -14.72
N LEU A 108 -18.97 -6.45 -13.88
CA LEU A 108 -17.91 -7.31 -13.33
C LEU A 108 -18.32 -8.15 -12.10
N ILE A 109 -19.50 -7.89 -11.51
CA ILE A 109 -19.93 -8.44 -10.20
C ILE A 109 -21.21 -9.25 -10.38
#